data_AF-A0A1H3D996-F1
#
_entry.id   AF-A0A1H3D996-F1
#
_cell.length_a   1.000
_cell.length_b   1.000
_cell.length_c   1.000
_cell.angle_alpha   90.00
_cell.angle_beta   90.00
_cell.angle_gamma   90.00
#
_symmetry.space_group_name_H-M   'P 1'
#
loop_
_entity.id
_entity.type
_entity.pdbx_description
1 polymer ?
#
loop_
_entity_poly.entity_id
_entity_poly.type
_entity_poly.pdbx_seq_one_letter_code
_entity_poly.pdbx_strand_id
1 'polypeptide(L)'
;MKKAASTVDEFCFANGRLSKSFFYKLVKSGQGPKILKVGNRTLITDEAGAEWRAEMQMRTDMATLEFIKANESKLIHTLVFGKPDLVDRECLSPTDRELLEKVEAKNALLIARDSTCQERITALIEYKRLLTGGV
;
A
#
# COMPACT_ATOMS: atom_id res chain seq x y z
N MET A 1 -3.23 29.92 -20.66
CA MET A 1 -2.38 30.44 -19.57
C MET A 1 -2.65 29.63 -18.30
N LYS A 2 -1.62 29.14 -17.60
CA LYS A 2 -1.78 28.44 -16.32
C LYS A 2 -2.04 29.49 -15.22
N LYS A 3 -3.05 29.30 -14.38
CA LYS A 3 -3.32 30.20 -13.25
C LYS A 3 -2.27 29.94 -12.16
N ALA A 4 -1.63 31.00 -11.65
CA ALA A 4 -0.63 30.89 -10.58
C ALA A 4 -1.25 30.53 -9.22
N ALA A 5 -2.50 30.94 -8.99
CA ALA A 5 -3.25 30.60 -7.80
C ALA A 5 -4.74 30.46 -8.13
N SER A 6 -5.42 29.60 -7.37
CA SER A 6 -6.85 29.33 -7.51
C SER A 6 -7.55 29.53 -6.16
N THR A 7 -8.81 29.93 -6.21
CA THR A 7 -9.68 29.89 -5.02
C THR A 7 -9.96 28.44 -4.62
N VAL A 8 -10.43 28.23 -3.39
CA VAL A 8 -10.84 26.89 -2.92
C VAL A 8 -11.86 26.26 -3.86
N ASP A 9 -12.80 27.04 -4.39
CA ASP A 9 -13.86 26.55 -5.28
C ASP A 9 -13.31 26.08 -6.63
N GLU A 10 -12.44 26.87 -7.24
CA GLU A 10 -11.77 26.52 -8.50
C GLU A 10 -10.89 25.29 -8.32
N PHE A 11 -10.15 25.21 -7.20
CA PHE A 11 -9.31 24.06 -6.88
C PHE A 11 -10.15 22.79 -6.71
N CYS A 12 -11.23 22.87 -5.94
CA CYS A 12 -12.14 21.75 -5.72
C CYS A 12 -12.76 21.26 -7.03
N PHE A 13 -13.17 22.18 -7.90
CA PHE A 13 -13.73 21.85 -9.21
C PHE A 13 -12.69 21.14 -10.09
N ALA A 14 -11.46 21.65 -10.15
CA ALA A 14 -10.38 21.09 -10.96
C ALA A 14 -9.95 19.68 -10.51
N ASN A 15 -10.07 19.36 -9.22
CA ASN A 15 -9.59 18.09 -8.64
C ASN A 15 -10.75 17.09 -8.42
N GLY A 16 -11.61 16.91 -9.42
CA GLY A 16 -12.68 15.91 -9.37
C GLY A 16 -13.96 16.36 -8.66
N ARG A 17 -14.22 17.68 -8.64
CA ARG A 17 -15.42 18.28 -8.01
C ARG A 17 -15.54 17.94 -6.52
N LEU A 18 -14.45 18.10 -5.78
CA LEU A 18 -14.45 17.94 -4.33
C LEU A 18 -15.47 18.88 -3.70
N SER A 19 -16.20 18.40 -2.69
CA SER A 19 -17.04 19.30 -1.91
C SER A 19 -16.16 20.19 -1.03
N LYS A 20 -16.54 21.46 -0.83
CA LYS A 20 -15.80 22.37 0.05
C LYS A 20 -15.70 21.82 1.47
N SER A 21 -16.77 21.18 1.95
CA SER A 21 -16.80 20.54 3.26
C SER A 21 -15.77 19.42 3.37
N PHE A 22 -15.60 18.60 2.33
CA PHE A 22 -14.56 17.58 2.30
C PHE A 22 -13.16 18.19 2.21
N PHE A 23 -12.96 19.23 1.40
CA PHE A 23 -11.71 19.97 1.34
C PHE A 23 -11.29 20.48 2.73
N TYR A 24 -12.18 21.15 3.47
CA TYR A 24 -11.86 21.64 4.80
C TYR A 24 -11.67 20.52 5.82
N LYS A 25 -12.31 19.35 5.65
CA LYS A 25 -12.00 18.16 6.46
C LYS A 25 -10.56 17.69 6.21
N LEU A 26 -10.12 17.61 4.96
CA LEU A 26 -8.74 17.25 4.61
C LEU A 26 -7.74 18.24 5.18
N VAL A 27 -8.00 19.54 5.05
CA VAL A 27 -7.14 20.58 5.61
C VAL A 27 -7.05 20.46 7.13
N LYS A 28 -8.19 20.22 7.80
CA LYS A 28 -8.22 20.01 9.26
C LYS A 28 -7.47 18.75 9.69
N SER A 29 -7.46 17.70 8.88
CA SER A 29 -6.70 16.47 9.15
C SER A 29 -5.23 16.54 8.71
N GLY A 30 -4.76 17.69 8.23
CA GLY A 30 -3.39 17.86 7.73
C GLY A 30 -3.11 17.18 6.39
N GLN A 31 -4.16 16.79 5.66
CA GLN A 31 -4.09 16.07 4.38
C GLN A 31 -4.57 16.90 3.19
N GLY A 32 -4.90 18.18 3.41
CA GLY A 32 -5.26 19.13 2.36
C GLY A 32 -4.05 19.86 1.80
N PRO A 33 -4.17 20.51 0.63
CA PRO A 33 -3.10 21.32 0.08
C PRO A 33 -2.77 22.50 1.00
N LYS A 34 -1.54 23.01 0.89
CA LYS A 34 -1.15 24.25 1.59
C LYS A 34 -2.02 25.41 1.12
N ILE A 35 -2.57 26.12 2.08
CA ILE A 35 -3.47 27.25 1.84
C ILE A 35 -2.73 28.55 2.12
N LEU A 36 -2.85 29.51 1.20
CA LEU A 36 -2.41 30.88 1.38
C LEU A 36 -3.60 31.77 1.76
N LYS A 37 -3.50 32.48 2.88
CA LYS A 37 -4.48 33.51 3.27
C LYS A 37 -3.95 34.90 2.92
N VAL A 38 -4.68 35.63 2.08
CA VAL A 38 -4.35 37.00 1.65
C VAL A 38 -5.54 37.92 1.95
N GLY A 39 -5.48 38.62 3.09
CA GLY A 39 -6.62 39.36 3.61
C GLY A 39 -7.83 38.43 3.81
N ASN A 40 -8.94 38.76 3.15
CA ASN A 40 -10.16 37.94 3.19
C ASN A 40 -10.18 36.79 2.17
N ARG A 41 -9.15 36.65 1.33
CA ARG A 41 -9.09 35.61 0.30
C ARG A 41 -8.30 34.40 0.78
N THR A 42 -8.82 33.23 0.42
CA THR A 42 -8.16 31.94 0.64
C THR A 42 -7.79 31.38 -0.73
N LEU A 43 -6.50 31.25 -0.99
CA LEU A 43 -5.94 30.86 -2.28
C LEU A 43 -5.07 29.62 -2.12
N ILE A 44 -4.95 28.85 -3.20
CA ILE A 44 -4.08 27.69 -3.31
C ILE A 44 -3.21 27.95 -4.53
N THR A 45 -1.90 28.05 -4.33
CA THR A 45 -0.94 28.19 -5.41
C THR A 45 -0.89 26.90 -6.23
N ASP A 46 -0.57 27.00 -7.52
CA ASP A 46 -0.46 25.83 -8.39
C ASP A 46 0.57 24.80 -7.86
N GLU A 47 1.66 25.28 -7.28
CA GLU A 47 2.72 24.46 -6.68
C GLU A 47 2.19 23.64 -5.49
N ALA A 48 1.51 24.30 -4.55
CA ALA A 48 0.85 23.64 -3.42
C ALA A 48 -0.20 22.61 -3.86
N GLY A 49 -0.92 22.90 -4.95
CA GLY A 49 -1.88 21.97 -5.53
C GLY A 49 -1.22 20.77 -6.23
N ALA A 50 -0.06 20.97 -6.83
CA ALA A 50 0.74 19.89 -7.43
C ALA A 50 1.39 19.01 -6.35
N GLU A 51 1.97 19.61 -5.31
CA GLU A 51 2.55 18.92 -4.15
C GLU A 51 1.49 18.03 -3.49
N TRP A 52 0.30 18.56 -3.21
CA TRP A 52 -0.80 17.79 -2.62
C TRP A 52 -1.21 16.59 -3.49
N ARG A 53 -1.31 16.76 -4.82
CA ARG A 53 -1.65 15.63 -5.71
C ARG A 53 -0.58 14.54 -5.67
N ALA A 54 0.70 14.92 -5.65
CA ALA A 54 1.80 13.97 -5.53
C ALA A 54 1.73 13.22 -4.19
N GLU A 55 1.46 13.93 -3.09
CA GLU A 55 1.25 13.31 -1.76
C GLU A 55 0.06 12.35 -1.75
N MET A 56 -1.07 12.70 -2.37
CA MET A 56 -2.24 11.82 -2.48
C MET A 56 -1.92 10.54 -3.27
N GLN A 57 -1.17 10.68 -4.37
CA GLN A 57 -0.74 9.55 -5.17
C GLN A 57 0.20 8.64 -4.37
N MET A 58 1.24 9.21 -3.77
CA MET A 58 2.18 8.46 -2.93
C MET A 58 1.49 7.74 -1.79
N ARG A 59 0.52 8.37 -1.12
CA ARG A 59 -0.24 7.71 -0.04
C ARG A 59 -1.06 6.53 -0.56
N THR A 60 -1.65 6.65 -1.73
CA THR A 60 -2.41 5.57 -2.36
C THR A 60 -1.49 4.42 -2.77
N ASP A 61 -0.33 4.74 -3.33
CA ASP A 61 0.69 3.76 -3.73
C ASP A 61 1.24 3.02 -2.50
N MET A 62 1.56 3.76 -1.43
CA MET A 62 2.00 3.18 -0.16
C MET A 62 0.95 2.28 0.46
N ALA A 63 -0.32 2.71 0.53
CA ALA A 63 -1.40 1.88 1.04
C ALA A 63 -1.60 0.60 0.20
N THR A 64 -1.42 0.70 -1.11
CA THR A 64 -1.47 -0.45 -2.02
C THR A 64 -0.32 -1.43 -1.76
N LEU A 65 0.90 -0.92 -1.60
CA LEU A 65 2.07 -1.71 -1.26
C LEU A 65 1.94 -2.39 0.10
N GLU A 66 1.42 -1.68 1.11
CA GLU A 66 1.15 -2.25 2.44
C GLU A 66 0.11 -3.38 2.37
N PHE A 67 -0.97 -3.19 1.62
CA PHE A 67 -1.97 -4.23 1.40
C PHE A 67 -1.39 -5.47 0.71
N ILE A 68 -0.59 -5.27 -0.34
CA ILE A 68 0.10 -6.37 -1.05
C ILE A 68 1.00 -7.12 -0.08
N LYS A 69 1.88 -6.42 0.64
CA LYS A 69 2.80 -7.03 1.62
C LYS A 69 2.06 -7.82 2.71
N ALA A 70 0.94 -7.28 3.22
CA ALA A 70 0.12 -7.94 4.22
C ALA A 70 -0.49 -9.24 3.67
N ASN A 71 -1.02 -9.22 2.44
CA ASN A 71 -1.59 -10.40 1.80
C ASN A 71 -0.54 -11.46 1.49
N GLU A 72 0.65 -11.07 1.04
CA GLU A 72 1.76 -11.99 0.81
C GLU A 72 2.21 -12.65 2.12
N SER A 73 2.34 -11.87 3.19
CA SER A 73 2.66 -12.40 4.52
C SER A 73 1.61 -13.41 4.97
N LYS A 74 0.32 -13.06 4.88
CA LYS A 74 -0.78 -13.97 5.22
C LYS A 74 -0.75 -15.27 4.41
N LEU A 75 -0.46 -15.19 3.11
CA LEU A 75 -0.31 -16.37 2.26
C LEU A 75 0.81 -17.27 2.77
N ILE A 76 2.00 -16.71 3.02
CA ILE A 76 3.15 -17.46 3.50
C ILE A 76 2.87 -18.08 4.88
N HIS A 77 2.33 -17.32 5.81
CA HIS A 77 1.99 -17.83 7.15
C HIS A 77 0.93 -18.94 7.08
N THR A 78 -0.11 -18.77 6.25
CA THR A 78 -1.11 -19.82 6.02
C THR A 78 -0.47 -21.07 5.47
N LEU A 79 0.43 -20.94 4.50
CA LEU A 79 1.12 -22.07 3.91
C LEU A 79 2.02 -22.77 4.91
N VAL A 80 2.86 -22.05 5.65
CA VAL A 80 3.84 -22.63 6.57
C VAL A 80 3.16 -23.17 7.84
N PHE A 81 2.31 -22.37 8.49
CA PHE A 81 1.77 -22.62 9.83
C PHE A 81 0.27 -22.97 9.86
N GLY A 82 -0.43 -22.91 8.72
CA GLY A 82 -1.87 -23.15 8.65
C GLY A 82 -2.72 -22.01 9.23
N LYS A 83 -2.11 -20.89 9.63
CA LYS A 83 -2.81 -19.73 10.21
C LYS A 83 -2.34 -18.45 9.52
N PRO A 84 -3.27 -17.59 9.04
CA PRO A 84 -2.92 -16.38 8.31
C PRO A 84 -2.32 -15.27 9.20
N ASP A 85 -2.69 -15.23 10.48
CA ASP A 85 -2.49 -14.05 11.33
C ASP A 85 -1.56 -14.27 12.53
N LEU A 86 -0.64 -15.23 12.46
CA LEU A 86 0.34 -15.45 13.53
C LEU A 86 1.57 -16.17 13.02
N VAL A 87 2.72 -15.53 13.15
CA VAL A 87 3.95 -16.12 13.72
C VAL A 87 4.90 -14.96 14.04
N ASP A 88 5.27 -14.82 15.30
CA ASP A 88 6.43 -14.02 15.68
C ASP A 88 7.70 -14.80 15.31
N ARG A 89 8.54 -14.24 14.42
CA ARG A 89 9.79 -14.87 13.98
C ARG A 89 10.74 -15.18 15.13
N GLU A 90 10.64 -14.42 16.23
CA GLU A 90 11.45 -14.63 17.43
C GLU A 90 11.01 -15.86 18.22
N CYS A 91 9.74 -16.26 18.10
CA CYS A 91 9.18 -17.42 18.78
C CYS A 91 9.28 -18.73 17.96
N LEU A 92 9.81 -18.66 16.73
CA LEU A 92 9.93 -19.83 15.87
C LEU A 92 11.03 -20.79 16.31
N SER A 93 10.74 -22.09 16.22
CA SER A 93 11.78 -23.10 16.26
C SER A 93 12.76 -22.91 15.10
N PRO A 94 14.03 -23.35 15.22
CA PRO A 94 14.99 -23.29 14.11
C PRO A 94 14.48 -23.95 12.83
N THR A 95 13.77 -25.08 12.95
CA THR A 95 13.18 -25.81 11.82
C THR A 95 12.06 -25.02 11.13
N ASP A 96 11.19 -24.38 11.91
CA ASP A 96 10.11 -23.55 11.37
C ASP A 96 10.64 -22.29 10.68
N ARG A 97 11.71 -21.70 11.23
CA ARG A 97 12.40 -20.57 10.61
C ARG A 97 13.03 -20.96 9.27
N GLU A 98 13.71 -22.11 9.22
CA GLU A 98 14.28 -22.63 7.98
C GLU A 98 13.21 -22.93 6.92
N LEU A 99 12.07 -23.52 7.34
CA LEU A 99 10.94 -23.77 6.45
C LEU A 99 10.34 -22.45 5.91
N LEU A 100 10.17 -21.46 6.77
CA LEU A 100 9.69 -20.13 6.41
C LEU A 100 10.61 -19.47 5.37
N GLU A 101 11.93 -19.45 5.63
CA GLU A 101 12.92 -18.86 4.71
C GLU A 101 12.88 -19.53 3.33
N LYS A 102 12.80 -20.86 3.28
CA LYS A 102 12.71 -21.62 2.02
C LYS A 102 11.43 -21.28 1.26
N VAL A 103 10.28 -21.23 1.94
CA VAL A 103 8.98 -20.92 1.32
C VAL A 103 8.95 -19.47 0.82
N GLU A 104 9.50 -18.52 1.58
CA GLU A 104 9.66 -17.11 1.17
C GLU A 104 10.55 -17.00 -0.08
N ALA A 105 11.71 -17.68 -0.09
CA ALA A 105 12.61 -17.70 -1.24
C ALA A 105 11.95 -18.29 -2.50
N LYS A 106 11.20 -19.39 -2.35
CA LYS A 106 10.45 -19.99 -3.47
C LYS A 106 9.37 -19.03 -3.99
N ASN A 107 8.66 -18.35 -3.09
CA ASN A 107 7.64 -17.37 -3.48
C ASN A 107 8.26 -16.19 -4.24
N ALA A 108 9.40 -15.66 -3.79
CA ALA A 108 10.14 -14.60 -4.49
C ALA A 108 10.54 -15.01 -5.92
N LEU A 109 10.99 -16.26 -6.12
CA LEU A 109 11.29 -16.78 -7.45
C LEU A 109 10.06 -16.87 -8.36
N LEU A 110 8.89 -17.20 -7.81
CA LEU A 110 7.65 -17.28 -8.57
C LEU A 110 7.11 -15.90 -8.94
N ILE A 111 7.22 -14.91 -8.03
CA ILE A 111 6.93 -13.50 -8.32
C ILE A 111 7.82 -12.99 -9.46
N ALA A 112 9.13 -13.26 -9.39
CA ALA A 112 10.09 -12.84 -10.41
C ALA A 112 9.86 -13.49 -11.79
N ARG A 113 9.04 -14.55 -11.86
CA ARG A 113 8.63 -15.23 -13.10
C ARG A 113 7.24 -14.80 -13.56
N ASP A 114 6.70 -13.72 -12.99
CA ASP A 114 5.35 -13.22 -13.25
C ASP A 114 4.27 -14.31 -13.07
N SER A 115 4.51 -15.28 -12.18
CA SER A 115 3.54 -16.34 -11.90
C SER A 115 2.30 -15.75 -11.23
N THR A 116 1.13 -16.19 -11.66
CA THR A 116 -0.14 -15.79 -11.09
C THR A 116 -0.25 -16.25 -9.63
N CYS A 117 -1.16 -15.62 -8.87
CA CYS A 117 -1.42 -16.01 -7.48
C CYS A 117 -1.81 -17.49 -7.35
N GLN A 118 -2.63 -18.00 -8.27
CA GLN A 118 -3.07 -19.39 -8.25
C GLN A 118 -1.91 -20.38 -8.50
N GLU A 119 -1.04 -20.08 -9.46
CA GLU A 119 0.16 -20.88 -9.73
C GLU A 119 1.12 -20.87 -8.54
N ARG A 120 1.28 -19.69 -7.90
CA ARG A 120 2.08 -19.54 -6.68
C ARG A 120 1.56 -20.41 -5.55
N ILE A 121 0.26 -20.36 -5.27
CA ILE A 121 -0.37 -21.18 -4.21
C ILE A 121 -0.09 -22.67 -4.46
N THR A 122 -0.39 -23.16 -5.67
CA THR A 122 -0.17 -24.57 -6.02
C THR A 122 1.29 -24.97 -5.86
N ALA A 123 2.21 -24.19 -6.43
CA ALA A 123 3.64 -24.49 -6.38
C ALA A 123 4.22 -24.44 -4.96
N LEU A 124 3.74 -23.53 -4.11
CA LEU A 124 4.19 -23.43 -2.72
C LEU A 124 3.62 -24.54 -1.84
N ILE A 125 2.39 -25.00 -2.09
CA ILE A 125 1.82 -26.18 -1.42
C ILE A 125 2.66 -27.42 -1.73
N GLU A 126 2.98 -27.66 -3.00
CA GLU A 126 3.84 -28.76 -3.42
C GLU A 126 5.24 -28.63 -2.83
N TYR A 127 5.83 -27.44 -2.88
CA TYR A 127 7.15 -27.18 -2.32
C TYR A 127 7.20 -27.43 -0.81
N LYS A 128 6.18 -27.00 -0.06
CA LYS A 128 6.08 -27.33 1.37
C LYS A 128 6.03 -28.83 1.60
N ARG A 129 5.19 -29.57 0.85
CA ARG A 129 5.08 -31.04 0.97
C ARG A 129 6.43 -31.73 0.80
N LEU A 130 7.23 -31.29 -0.18
CA LEU A 130 8.57 -31.81 -0.42
C LEU A 130 9.53 -31.50 0.74
N LEU A 131 9.46 -30.30 1.32
CA LEU A 131 10.32 -29.91 2.43
C LEU A 131 9.99 -30.62 3.75
N THR A 132 8.70 -30.89 4.01
CA THR A 132 8.26 -31.55 5.24
C THR A 132 8.21 -33.07 5.12
N GLY A 133 8.64 -33.65 3.99
CA GLY A 133 8.75 -35.10 3.79
C GLY A 133 7.41 -35.84 3.61
N GLY A 134 6.43 -35.22 2.95
CA GLY A 134 5.12 -35.85 2.74
C GLY A 134 5.15 -37.03 1.77
N VAL A 135 4.88 -38.24 2.30
CA VAL A 135 4.21 -39.36 1.61
C VAL A 135 2.73 -39.05 1.50
#